data_AF-A0A8C5HRD6-F1
#
_entry.id   AF-A0A8C5HRD6-F1
#
_cell.length_a   1.000
_cell.length_b   1.000
_cell.length_c   1.000
_cell.angle_alpha   90.00
_cell.angle_beta   90.00
_cell.angle_gamma   90.00
#
_symmetry.space_group_name_H-M   'P 1'
#
loop_
_entity.id
_entity.type
_entity.pdbx_description
1 polymer ?
#
loop_
_entity_poly.entity_id
_entity_poly.type
_entity_poly.pdbx_seq_one_letter_code
_entity_poly.pdbx_strand_id
1 'polypeptide(L)'
;IAGLLRGFRDGVAAALGVSPSHVHINQLNKKKNGVELFVSSDRLGASEPRPAEEVIQSLNVRVLHRHLGHFGITEVSTEKNVLQGEPKYHGASSEGLYGLVLFITIVSIIITCILVKLYSLDPFLSPFDLLIFIYSHLYCELMSFPSEFPSCRRGSNVSLVLDMSALGSVEPLSVAVVTPREAVAREYLLSASRMLNPQQLCDVVKHTHRLHAEFTEIPMNFIDPKELDVPNHGTKNRYKTILPNPHSRVILKSRTHNDLLSSYINANYIRGYAGDNKAFIATQGPLVNTVNDFWWMAWQEEAPVIVMITKLKEKNEKCVLYWPEKRGIYGKVEVLVNSVGEFEHYTTRRLTLKCGNQTRELLHYWYTSWPDHKTPDSALPLLQLMAEVENGRRAAAAPGPVIIHCSAGIGRTGCFIATTIGCKQLQAKGLVDVLSITCQLRADRGGMIQTAEQYEFVHHALTHYVARLSEEAGQ
;
A
#
# COMPACT_ATOMS: atom_id res chain seq x y z
N ILE A 1 18.54 0.67 -11.04
CA ILE A 1 19.08 1.75 -11.91
C ILE A 1 19.22 1.29 -13.36
N ALA A 2 19.92 0.19 -13.65
CA ALA A 2 20.05 -0.36 -15.00
C ALA A 2 18.70 -0.65 -15.72
N GLY A 3 17.70 -1.17 -15.01
CA GLY A 3 16.35 -1.40 -15.58
C GLY A 3 15.59 -0.10 -15.92
N LEU A 4 15.86 0.99 -15.21
CA LEU A 4 15.21 2.28 -15.41
C LEU A 4 15.75 3.00 -16.67
N LEU A 5 17.08 2.99 -16.82
CA LEU A 5 17.75 3.54 -18.01
C LEU A 5 17.45 2.72 -19.27
N ARG A 6 17.31 1.40 -19.11
CA ARG A 6 16.88 0.50 -20.19
C ARG A 6 15.46 0.83 -20.65
N GLY A 7 14.50 0.89 -19.72
CA GLY A 7 13.12 1.27 -20.04
C GLY A 7 12.98 2.67 -20.67
N PHE A 8 13.80 3.64 -20.22
CA PHE A 8 13.85 4.97 -20.85
C PHE A 8 14.36 4.91 -22.29
N ARG A 9 15.48 4.22 -22.54
CA ARG A 9 16.04 4.05 -23.90
C ARG A 9 15.08 3.29 -24.82
N ASP A 10 14.43 2.25 -24.31
CA ASP A 10 13.44 1.46 -25.06
C ASP A 10 12.23 2.31 -25.44
N GLY A 11 11.75 3.19 -24.54
CA GLY A 11 10.63 4.09 -24.83
C GLY A 11 10.97 5.18 -25.86
N VAL A 12 12.17 5.76 -25.80
CA VAL A 12 12.64 6.73 -26.81
C VAL A 12 12.84 6.04 -28.17
N ALA A 13 13.42 4.83 -28.17
CA ALA A 13 13.66 4.05 -29.38
C ALA A 13 12.35 3.63 -30.06
N ALA A 14 11.36 3.19 -29.27
CA ALA A 14 10.02 2.87 -29.75
C ALA A 14 9.30 4.08 -30.36
N ALA A 15 9.47 5.26 -29.78
CA ALA A 15 8.88 6.49 -30.31
C ALA A 15 9.51 6.95 -31.63
N LEU A 16 10.78 6.60 -31.86
CA LEU A 16 11.54 6.94 -33.06
C LEU A 16 11.55 5.83 -34.13
N GLY A 17 11.01 4.65 -33.82
CA GLY A 17 11.05 3.49 -34.71
C GLY A 17 12.47 2.96 -34.97
N VAL A 18 13.40 3.13 -34.03
CA VAL A 18 14.80 2.70 -34.13
C VAL A 18 15.14 1.66 -33.06
N SER A 19 16.28 0.97 -33.22
CA SER A 19 16.80 0.09 -32.18
C SER A 19 17.23 0.87 -30.93
N PRO A 20 17.01 0.36 -29.70
CA PRO A 20 17.54 0.96 -28.47
C PRO A 20 19.07 1.13 -28.46
N SER A 21 19.78 0.33 -29.26
CA SER A 21 21.23 0.47 -29.47
C SER A 21 21.63 1.81 -30.09
N HIS A 22 20.72 2.47 -30.81
CA HIS A 22 20.96 3.73 -31.50
C HIS A 22 20.59 4.97 -30.68
N VAL A 23 20.03 4.81 -29.48
CA VAL A 23 19.68 5.92 -28.58
C VAL A 23 20.75 6.05 -27.48
N HIS A 24 21.41 7.20 -27.41
CA HIS A 24 22.51 7.45 -26.48
C HIS A 24 22.23 8.65 -25.59
N ILE A 25 22.47 8.51 -24.28
CA ILE A 25 22.29 9.56 -23.27
C ILE A 25 23.60 10.32 -23.13
N ASN A 26 23.59 11.63 -23.40
CA ASN A 26 24.79 12.48 -23.36
C ASN A 26 24.98 13.12 -21.97
N GLN A 27 23.99 13.91 -21.52
CA GLN A 27 24.08 14.62 -20.24
C GLN A 27 22.70 14.99 -19.66
N LEU A 28 22.67 15.29 -18.36
CA LEU A 28 21.52 15.85 -17.68
C LEU A 28 21.64 17.39 -17.64
N ASN A 29 20.70 18.08 -18.28
CA ASN A 29 20.65 19.53 -18.30
C ASN A 29 19.96 20.07 -17.03
N LYS A 30 20.78 20.36 -16.01
CA LYS A 30 20.30 20.83 -14.69
C LYS A 30 19.56 22.17 -14.75
N LYS A 31 19.83 23.03 -15.75
CA LYS A 31 19.16 24.33 -15.86
C LYS A 31 17.71 24.22 -16.32
N LYS A 32 17.38 23.19 -17.11
CA LYS A 32 16.06 22.96 -17.68
C LYS A 32 15.37 21.68 -17.20
N ASN A 33 15.98 20.99 -16.23
CA ASN A 33 15.49 19.72 -15.70
C ASN A 33 15.26 18.65 -16.80
N GLY A 34 16.10 18.62 -17.84
CA GLY A 34 15.93 17.76 -19.02
C GLY A 34 17.07 16.79 -19.27
N VAL A 35 16.85 15.78 -20.12
CA VAL A 35 17.85 14.78 -20.53
C VAL A 35 18.25 15.04 -21.97
N GLU A 36 19.56 15.19 -22.23
CA GLU A 36 20.09 15.35 -23.58
C GLU A 36 20.48 14.00 -24.21
N LEU A 37 19.96 13.75 -25.40
CA LEU A 37 20.09 12.49 -26.13
C LEU A 37 20.60 12.73 -27.55
N PHE A 38 21.31 11.75 -28.12
CA PHE A 38 21.60 11.69 -29.56
C PHE A 38 21.22 10.32 -30.14
N VAL A 39 20.86 10.31 -31.43
CA VAL A 39 20.42 9.11 -32.15
C VAL A 39 21.39 8.83 -33.29
N SER A 40 22.00 7.65 -33.33
CA SER A 40 22.93 7.26 -34.41
C SER A 40 22.17 6.84 -35.68
N SER A 41 22.79 7.06 -36.84
CA SER A 41 22.27 6.67 -38.15
C SER A 41 22.65 5.22 -38.52
N ASP A 42 21.79 4.54 -39.28
CA ASP A 42 22.04 3.16 -39.78
C ASP A 42 22.97 3.11 -41.01
N ARG A 43 23.55 4.24 -41.43
CA ARG A 43 24.42 4.28 -42.61
C ARG A 43 25.75 3.57 -42.30
N LEU A 44 26.10 2.59 -43.14
CA LEU A 44 27.33 1.81 -43.04
C LEU A 44 28.57 2.72 -43.17
N GLY A 45 29.28 2.87 -42.06
CA GLY A 45 30.55 3.60 -41.97
C GLY A 45 30.44 4.88 -41.14
N ALA A 46 30.85 4.79 -39.88
CA ALA A 46 30.86 5.82 -38.83
C ALA A 46 29.48 6.22 -38.27
N SER A 47 29.39 6.22 -36.93
CA SER A 47 28.24 6.64 -36.12
C SER A 47 27.98 8.14 -36.26
N GLU A 48 27.53 8.57 -37.43
CA GLU A 48 27.06 9.94 -37.61
C GLU A 48 25.70 10.12 -36.92
N PRO A 49 25.54 11.12 -36.03
CA PRO A 49 24.26 11.41 -35.40
C PRO A 49 23.25 11.88 -36.45
N ARG A 50 22.02 11.37 -36.38
CA ARG A 50 20.92 11.84 -37.23
C ARG A 50 20.67 13.33 -36.97
N PRO A 51 20.43 14.16 -38.01
CA PRO A 51 20.03 15.55 -37.83
C PRO A 51 18.78 15.64 -36.96
N ALA A 52 18.73 16.56 -36.00
CA ALA A 52 17.60 16.66 -35.08
C ALA A 52 16.25 16.89 -35.78
N GLU A 53 16.26 17.62 -36.90
CA GLU A 53 15.08 17.87 -37.73
C GLU A 53 14.47 16.55 -38.23
N GLU A 54 15.29 15.56 -38.61
CA GLU A 54 14.83 14.21 -38.99
C GLU A 54 14.36 13.39 -37.78
N VAL A 55 15.06 13.50 -36.64
CA VAL A 55 14.69 12.80 -35.40
C VAL A 55 13.32 13.24 -34.91
N ILE A 56 12.94 14.51 -35.09
CA ILE A 56 11.64 15.02 -34.65
C ILE A 56 10.53 14.67 -35.62
N GLN A 57 10.79 14.76 -36.91
CA GLN A 57 9.82 14.32 -37.92
C GLN A 57 9.48 12.83 -37.78
N SER A 58 10.44 12.02 -37.33
CA SER A 58 10.25 10.60 -37.03
C SER A 58 9.71 10.31 -35.63
N LEU A 59 9.66 11.31 -34.74
CA LEU A 59 9.21 11.12 -33.36
C LEU A 59 7.69 11.02 -33.27
N ASN A 60 7.20 9.84 -32.94
CA ASN A 60 5.80 9.63 -32.60
C ASN A 60 5.53 10.04 -31.14
N VAL A 61 5.11 11.29 -30.95
CA VAL A 61 4.83 11.90 -29.65
C VAL A 61 3.79 11.10 -28.84
N ARG A 62 2.81 10.47 -29.49
CA ARG A 62 1.81 9.62 -28.80
C ARG A 62 2.44 8.33 -28.24
N VAL A 63 3.38 7.74 -28.96
CA VAL A 63 4.12 6.54 -28.51
C VAL A 63 5.11 6.92 -27.41
N LEU A 64 5.74 8.10 -27.52
CA LEU A 64 6.63 8.64 -26.50
C LEU A 64 5.90 8.85 -25.16
N HIS A 65 4.76 9.54 -25.16
CA HIS A 65 3.97 9.73 -23.94
C HIS A 65 3.41 8.42 -23.39
N ARG A 66 3.08 7.44 -24.24
CA ARG A 66 2.63 6.12 -23.78
C ARG A 66 3.73 5.37 -23.03
N HIS A 67 4.97 5.41 -23.53
CA HIS A 67 6.09 4.66 -22.94
C HIS A 67 6.78 5.42 -21.80
N LEU A 68 6.83 6.75 -21.88
CA LEU A 68 7.59 7.58 -20.95
C LEU A 68 6.72 8.51 -20.10
N GLY A 69 5.40 8.45 -20.22
CA GLY A 69 4.49 9.27 -19.41
C GLY A 69 4.63 9.03 -17.91
N HIS A 70 5.03 7.83 -17.50
CA HIS A 70 5.34 7.51 -16.10
C HIS A 70 6.64 8.15 -15.59
N PHE A 71 7.46 8.70 -16.49
CA PHE A 71 8.64 9.53 -16.16
C PHE A 71 8.29 11.03 -16.07
N GLY A 72 7.06 11.45 -16.38
CA GLY A 72 6.61 12.84 -16.29
C GLY A 72 6.93 13.71 -17.51
N ILE A 73 7.18 13.11 -18.68
CA ILE A 73 7.54 13.83 -19.91
C ILE A 73 6.29 14.47 -20.51
N THR A 74 6.29 15.80 -20.62
CA THR A 74 5.12 16.60 -21.00
C THR A 74 5.29 17.38 -22.30
N GLU A 75 6.50 17.82 -22.67
CA GLU A 75 6.77 18.47 -23.96
C GLU A 75 8.14 18.08 -24.56
N VAL A 76 8.25 18.17 -25.89
CA VAL A 76 9.47 17.89 -26.66
C VAL A 76 9.87 19.16 -27.42
N SER A 77 11.08 19.69 -27.20
CA SER A 77 11.57 20.90 -27.89
C SER A 77 12.96 20.72 -28.51
N THR A 78 13.25 21.52 -29.54
CA THR A 78 14.58 21.62 -30.17
C THR A 78 15.38 22.80 -29.66
N GLU A 79 16.67 22.59 -29.40
CA GLU A 79 17.63 23.68 -29.38
C GLU A 79 18.87 23.37 -30.23
N LYS A 80 19.18 24.29 -31.15
CA LYS A 80 20.43 24.32 -31.89
C LYS A 80 21.50 24.96 -31.00
N ASN A 81 22.34 24.16 -30.35
CA ASN A 81 23.51 24.68 -29.64
C ASN A 81 24.66 24.90 -30.63
N VAL A 82 24.91 26.15 -31.03
CA VAL A 82 26.14 26.53 -31.71
C VAL A 82 27.24 26.65 -30.65
N LEU A 83 28.10 25.63 -30.57
CA LEU A 83 29.31 25.68 -29.75
C LEU A 83 30.24 26.80 -30.27
N GLN A 84 30.23 27.97 -29.64
CA GLN A 84 31.34 28.92 -29.71
C GLN A 84 32.31 28.61 -28.56
N GLY A 85 33.29 27.75 -28.82
CA GLY A 85 34.46 27.59 -27.97
C GLY A 85 35.69 28.14 -28.68
N GLU A 86 36.34 29.16 -28.10
CA GLU A 86 37.69 29.57 -28.51
C GLU A 86 38.71 28.45 -28.22
N PRO A 87 39.79 28.34 -29.01
CA PRO A 87 40.70 27.21 -28.92
C PRO A 87 41.77 27.45 -27.85
N LYS A 88 41.85 26.56 -26.86
CA LYS A 88 43.13 26.29 -26.19
C LYS A 88 43.42 24.79 -26.22
N TYR A 89 44.36 24.45 -27.09
CA TYR A 89 45.01 23.14 -27.16
C TYR A 89 46.20 23.14 -26.21
N HIS A 90 46.24 22.20 -25.26
CA HIS A 90 47.44 21.55 -24.72
C HIS A 90 46.94 20.28 -24.02
N GLY A 91 47.22 19.09 -24.54
CA GLY A 91 48.36 18.27 -24.10
C GLY A 91 47.87 17.21 -23.10
N ALA A 92 48.03 15.93 -23.42
CA ALA A 92 47.44 14.81 -22.68
C ALA A 92 47.65 14.88 -21.15
N SER A 93 46.57 15.00 -20.35
CA SER A 93 46.44 14.60 -18.93
C SER A 93 45.17 15.18 -18.28
N SER A 94 44.70 14.55 -17.19
CA SER A 94 43.67 14.99 -16.23
C SER A 94 42.17 14.81 -16.55
N GLU A 95 41.71 14.85 -17.80
CA GLU A 95 40.25 14.82 -18.09
C GLU A 95 39.56 13.47 -17.80
N GLY A 96 40.20 12.35 -18.15
CA GLY A 96 39.66 11.01 -17.84
C GLY A 96 39.66 10.69 -16.34
N LEU A 97 40.62 11.25 -15.61
CA LEU A 97 40.69 11.12 -14.15
C LEU A 97 39.61 11.99 -13.48
N TYR A 98 39.35 13.19 -14.00
CA TYR A 98 38.25 14.04 -13.56
C TYR A 98 36.89 13.40 -13.82
N GLY A 99 36.67 12.79 -14.99
CA GLY A 99 35.44 12.07 -15.30
C GLY A 99 35.20 10.86 -14.39
N LEU A 100 36.25 10.08 -14.11
CA LEU A 100 36.18 8.94 -13.20
C LEU A 100 35.94 9.38 -11.74
N VAL A 101 36.62 10.43 -11.28
CA VAL A 101 36.43 11.00 -9.95
C VAL A 101 35.02 11.59 -9.81
N LEU A 102 34.52 12.29 -10.83
CA LEU A 102 33.16 12.85 -10.82
C LEU A 102 32.10 11.74 -10.80
N PHE A 103 32.29 10.67 -11.59
CA PHE A 103 31.41 9.50 -11.60
C PHE A 103 31.39 8.79 -10.24
N ILE A 104 32.56 8.52 -9.66
CA ILE A 104 32.68 7.92 -8.32
C ILE A 104 32.03 8.82 -7.27
N THR A 105 32.24 10.13 -7.33
CA THR A 105 31.66 11.09 -6.38
C THR A 105 30.13 11.12 -6.47
N ILE A 106 29.56 11.09 -7.67
CA ILE A 106 28.10 11.05 -7.88
C ILE A 106 27.51 9.73 -7.40
N VAL A 107 28.16 8.60 -7.68
CA VAL A 107 27.74 7.28 -7.20
C VAL A 107 27.81 7.22 -5.67
N SER A 108 28.88 7.75 -5.06
CA SER A 108 29.01 7.85 -3.61
C SER A 108 27.92 8.70 -2.98
N ILE A 109 27.58 9.87 -3.54
CA ILE A 109 26.50 10.73 -3.04
C ILE A 109 25.14 10.00 -3.12
N ILE A 110 24.86 9.33 -4.23
CA ILE A 110 23.61 8.57 -4.40
C ILE A 110 23.53 7.42 -3.39
N ILE A 111 24.63 6.69 -3.16
CA ILE A 111 24.70 5.62 -2.16
C ILE A 111 24.50 6.20 -0.75
N THR A 112 25.13 7.33 -0.40
CA THR A 112 24.92 7.99 0.89
C THR A 112 23.47 8.45 1.08
N CYS A 113 22.83 9.00 0.05
CA CYS A 113 21.41 9.37 0.09
C CYS A 113 20.49 8.16 0.27
N ILE A 114 20.81 7.02 -0.36
CA ILE A 114 20.06 5.77 -0.22
C ILE A 114 20.29 5.18 1.18
N LEU A 115 21.52 5.20 1.70
CA LEU A 115 21.85 4.74 3.05
C LEU A 115 21.15 5.58 4.11
N VAL A 116 21.12 6.91 4.00
CA VAL A 116 20.38 7.80 4.91
C VAL A 116 18.87 7.52 4.88
N LYS A 117 18.33 7.19 3.70
CA LYS A 117 16.93 6.82 3.52
C LYS A 117 16.63 5.44 4.13
N LEU A 118 17.53 4.47 3.99
CA LEU A 118 17.39 3.13 4.56
C LEU A 118 17.61 3.11 6.08
N TYR A 119 18.55 3.89 6.60
CA TYR A 119 18.77 4.06 8.05
C TYR A 119 17.59 4.74 8.75
N SER A 120 16.85 5.61 8.03
CA SER A 120 15.59 6.21 8.52
C SER A 120 14.41 5.24 8.49
N LEU A 121 14.55 4.08 7.84
CA LEU A 121 13.49 3.07 7.67
C LEU A 121 13.73 1.83 8.55
N ASP A 122 14.98 1.46 8.90
CA ASP A 122 15.27 0.32 9.79
C ASP A 122 16.66 0.41 10.48
N PRO A 123 16.76 0.53 11.83
CA PRO A 123 18.04 0.75 12.53
C PRO A 123 18.85 -0.52 12.88
N PHE A 124 18.47 -1.71 12.38
CA PHE A 124 19.12 -2.99 12.75
C PHE A 124 20.06 -3.59 11.67
N LEU A 125 20.25 -2.94 10.52
CA LEU A 125 21.19 -3.40 9.49
C LEU A 125 22.63 -2.93 9.77
N SER A 126 23.54 -3.89 9.94
CA SER A 126 24.99 -3.68 10.04
C SER A 126 25.53 -2.99 8.78
N PRO A 127 26.18 -1.81 8.90
CA PRO A 127 26.73 -1.09 7.75
C PRO A 127 27.84 -1.84 6.99
N PHE A 128 28.47 -2.83 7.64
CA PHE A 128 29.62 -3.56 7.11
C PHE A 128 29.23 -4.62 6.08
N ASP A 129 28.12 -5.32 6.27
CA ASP A 129 27.69 -6.41 5.38
C ASP A 129 27.20 -5.87 4.03
N LEU A 130 26.61 -4.68 4.04
CA LEU A 130 26.14 -3.99 2.83
C LEU A 130 27.32 -3.46 1.99
N LEU A 131 28.41 -3.05 2.63
CA LEU A 131 29.60 -2.50 1.97
C LEU A 131 30.35 -3.59 1.19
N ILE A 132 30.46 -4.80 1.75
CA ILE A 132 31.13 -5.94 1.12
C ILE A 132 30.37 -6.42 -0.13
N PHE A 133 29.04 -6.48 -0.05
CA PHE A 133 28.19 -6.89 -1.18
C PHE A 133 28.31 -5.94 -2.38
N ILE A 134 28.41 -4.62 -2.10
CA ILE A 134 28.50 -3.58 -3.13
C ILE A 134 29.90 -3.55 -3.77
N TYR A 135 30.98 -3.67 -2.98
CA TYR A 135 32.34 -3.69 -3.53
C TYR A 135 32.61 -4.90 -4.43
N SER A 136 32.05 -6.06 -4.07
CA SER A 136 32.18 -7.28 -4.88
C SER A 136 31.50 -7.16 -6.25
N HIS A 137 30.35 -6.48 -6.34
CA HIS A 137 29.64 -6.28 -7.62
C HIS A 137 30.24 -5.16 -8.49
N LEU A 138 30.76 -4.10 -7.88
CA LEU A 138 31.35 -2.97 -8.62
C LEU A 138 32.68 -3.37 -9.30
N TYR A 139 33.45 -4.28 -8.69
CA TYR A 139 34.72 -4.77 -9.24
C TYR A 139 34.53 -5.64 -10.50
N CYS A 140 33.42 -6.38 -10.58
CA CYS A 140 33.09 -7.19 -11.76
C CYS A 140 32.67 -6.32 -12.98
N GLU A 141 31.99 -5.19 -12.76
CA GLU A 141 31.58 -4.29 -13.86
C GLU A 141 32.74 -3.44 -14.41
N LEU A 142 33.71 -3.07 -13.57
CA LEU A 142 34.90 -2.29 -13.98
C LEU A 142 35.83 -3.03 -14.96
N MET A 143 35.82 -4.37 -14.95
CA MET A 143 36.63 -5.20 -15.85
C MET A 143 35.98 -5.43 -17.24
N SER A 144 34.79 -4.85 -17.49
CA SER A 144 34.00 -5.13 -18.70
C SER A 144 33.94 -3.98 -19.72
N PHE A 145 34.70 -2.89 -19.55
CA PHE A 145 34.72 -1.76 -20.50
C PHE A 145 35.80 -1.92 -21.59
N PRO A 146 35.46 -1.82 -22.90
CA PRO A 146 36.45 -1.79 -23.97
C PRO A 146 37.24 -0.47 -23.99
N SER A 147 38.51 -0.53 -24.39
CA SER A 147 39.53 0.50 -24.19
C SER A 147 39.72 1.52 -25.32
N GLU A 148 38.71 1.82 -26.15
CA GLU A 148 38.85 2.83 -27.22
C GLU A 148 37.58 3.66 -27.44
N PHE A 149 37.69 4.98 -27.27
CA PHE A 149 36.70 5.98 -27.70
C PHE A 149 37.16 6.61 -29.03
N PRO A 150 36.35 6.64 -30.10
CA PRO A 150 36.70 7.33 -31.33
C PRO A 150 36.64 8.85 -31.14
N SER A 151 37.63 9.55 -31.69
CA SER A 151 37.75 11.01 -31.68
C SER A 151 36.70 11.68 -32.58
N CYS A 152 35.95 12.65 -32.04
CA CYS A 152 34.91 13.38 -32.76
C CYS A 152 35.48 14.64 -33.42
N ARG A 153 35.38 14.74 -34.76
CA ARG A 153 35.64 15.99 -35.53
C ARG A 153 34.36 16.81 -35.67
N ARG A 154 34.55 18.14 -35.70
CA ARG A 154 33.54 19.20 -35.84
C ARG A 154 32.36 18.83 -36.75
N GLY A 155 31.19 18.71 -36.13
CA GLY A 155 29.87 18.69 -36.76
C GLY A 155 28.85 19.19 -35.73
N SER A 156 27.83 19.89 -36.20
CA SER A 156 26.81 20.57 -35.39
C SER A 156 26.00 19.58 -34.55
N ASN A 157 26.36 19.41 -33.28
CA ASN A 157 25.65 18.51 -32.37
C ASN A 157 24.35 19.18 -31.90
N VAL A 158 23.20 18.62 -32.27
CA VAL A 158 21.88 19.08 -31.80
C VAL A 158 21.38 18.09 -30.73
N SER A 159 21.06 18.61 -29.55
CA SER A 159 20.52 17.84 -28.43
C SER A 159 19.00 17.94 -28.38
N LEU A 160 18.34 16.83 -28.08
CA LEU A 160 16.91 16.79 -27.77
C LEU A 160 16.76 17.04 -26.26
N VAL A 161 16.02 18.08 -25.86
CA VAL A 161 15.78 18.42 -24.45
C VAL A 161 14.31 18.16 -24.14
N LEU A 162 14.06 17.18 -23.27
CA LEU A 162 12.73 16.87 -22.75
C LEU A 162 12.46 17.80 -21.55
N ASP A 163 11.49 18.71 -21.70
CA ASP A 163 11.16 19.66 -20.64
C ASP A 163 10.27 18.97 -19.58
N MET A 164 10.67 19.15 -18.33
CA MET A 164 10.01 18.62 -17.13
C MET A 164 9.40 19.75 -16.28
N SER A 165 9.34 20.98 -16.81
CA SER A 165 8.94 22.20 -16.09
C SER A 165 7.46 22.25 -15.70
N ALA A 166 6.57 21.47 -16.34
CA ALA A 166 5.14 21.42 -16.04
C ALA A 166 4.76 20.52 -14.85
N LEU A 167 5.71 20.19 -13.96
CA LEU A 167 5.43 19.58 -12.66
C LEU A 167 4.78 20.62 -11.73
N GLY A 168 3.54 21.01 -12.02
CA GLY A 168 2.74 21.87 -11.15
C GLY A 168 1.71 22.81 -11.80
N SER A 169 1.61 22.88 -13.13
CA SER A 169 0.78 23.90 -13.80
C SER A 169 -0.13 23.36 -14.90
N VAL A 170 -0.89 22.31 -14.59
CA VAL A 170 -2.09 21.93 -15.37
C VAL A 170 -3.30 22.17 -14.49
N GLU A 171 -4.23 23.02 -14.93
CA GLU A 171 -5.51 23.21 -14.26
C GLU A 171 -6.22 21.85 -14.10
N PRO A 172 -6.87 21.62 -12.94
CA PRO A 172 -7.44 20.31 -12.63
C PRO A 172 -8.63 20.04 -13.55
N LEU A 173 -8.43 19.16 -14.54
CA LEU A 173 -9.55 18.42 -15.11
C LEU A 173 -10.19 17.64 -13.95
N SER A 174 -11.39 18.08 -13.56
CA SER A 174 -12.20 17.58 -12.44
C SER A 174 -12.80 16.18 -12.66
N VAL A 175 -12.06 15.31 -13.35
CA VAL A 175 -12.41 13.90 -13.50
C VAL A 175 -11.18 13.12 -13.04
N ALA A 176 -11.30 12.39 -11.93
CA ALA A 176 -10.25 11.50 -11.45
C ALA A 176 -9.89 10.49 -12.55
N VAL A 177 -8.82 10.76 -13.29
CA VAL A 177 -8.27 9.83 -14.28
C VAL A 177 -7.59 8.72 -13.50
N VAL A 178 -8.27 7.57 -13.36
CA VAL A 178 -7.73 6.37 -12.74
C VAL A 178 -6.45 5.98 -13.49
N THR A 179 -5.32 5.89 -12.79
CA THR A 179 -4.06 5.53 -13.45
C THR A 179 -4.13 4.08 -13.95
N PRO A 180 -3.40 3.69 -15.02
CA PRO A 180 -3.38 2.30 -15.48
C PRO A 180 -2.99 1.30 -14.38
N ARG A 181 -2.15 1.73 -13.43
CA ARG A 181 -1.77 0.93 -12.26
C ARG A 181 -2.92 0.76 -11.27
N GLU A 182 -3.68 1.83 -10.98
CA GLU A 182 -4.88 1.76 -10.15
C GLU A 182 -5.98 0.92 -10.80
N ALA A 183 -6.13 1.00 -12.12
CA ALA A 183 -7.08 0.20 -12.87
C ALA A 183 -6.76 -1.30 -12.77
N VAL A 184 -5.50 -1.69 -12.99
CA VAL A 184 -5.04 -3.08 -12.84
C VAL A 184 -5.17 -3.56 -11.40
N ALA A 185 -4.80 -2.73 -10.42
CA ALA A 185 -4.97 -3.07 -9.01
C ALA A 185 -6.45 -3.29 -8.65
N ARG A 186 -7.35 -2.43 -9.13
CA ARG A 186 -8.79 -2.57 -8.93
C ARG A 186 -9.34 -3.82 -9.62
N GLU A 187 -8.92 -4.10 -10.84
CA GLU A 187 -9.32 -5.29 -11.59
C GLU A 187 -8.87 -6.58 -10.89
N TYR A 188 -7.63 -6.60 -10.38
CA TYR A 188 -7.12 -7.71 -9.58
C TYR A 188 -7.99 -7.93 -8.34
N LEU A 189 -8.29 -6.88 -7.58
CA LEU A 189 -9.11 -7.01 -6.36
C LEU A 189 -10.55 -7.45 -6.64
N LEU A 190 -11.05 -7.27 -7.86
CA LEU A 190 -12.39 -7.69 -8.26
C LEU A 190 -12.44 -9.11 -8.85
N SER A 191 -11.33 -9.60 -9.42
CA SER A 191 -11.31 -10.85 -10.20
C SER A 191 -10.47 -11.97 -9.57
N ALA A 192 -9.48 -11.65 -8.74
CA ALA A 192 -8.59 -12.64 -8.13
C ALA A 192 -9.37 -13.59 -7.22
N SER A 193 -9.22 -14.88 -7.48
CA SER A 193 -9.96 -15.96 -6.82
C SER A 193 -9.13 -17.24 -6.83
N ARG A 194 -9.13 -17.96 -5.71
CA ARG A 194 -8.55 -19.28 -5.57
C ARG A 194 -9.40 -20.12 -4.64
N MET A 195 -10.37 -20.83 -5.21
CA MET A 195 -11.21 -21.78 -4.49
C MET A 195 -10.40 -22.98 -4.00
N LEU A 196 -10.46 -23.24 -2.69
CA LEU A 196 -9.81 -24.36 -2.03
C LEU A 196 -10.85 -25.26 -1.38
N ASN A 197 -10.75 -26.56 -1.64
CA ASN A 197 -11.44 -27.58 -0.87
C ASN A 197 -10.68 -27.90 0.44
N PRO A 198 -11.28 -28.65 1.39
CA PRO A 198 -10.66 -28.97 2.68
C PRO A 198 -9.25 -29.59 2.57
N GLN A 199 -9.05 -30.53 1.63
CA GLN A 199 -7.77 -31.18 1.42
C GLN A 199 -6.72 -30.20 0.88
N GLN A 200 -7.09 -29.40 -0.13
CA GLN A 200 -6.23 -28.37 -0.69
C GLN A 200 -5.85 -27.31 0.34
N LEU A 201 -6.79 -26.91 1.21
CA LEU A 201 -6.53 -25.96 2.29
C LEU A 201 -5.46 -26.50 3.26
N CYS A 202 -5.59 -27.76 3.69
CA CYS A 202 -4.58 -28.43 4.52
C CYS A 202 -3.21 -28.51 3.83
N ASP A 203 -3.17 -28.77 2.52
CA ASP A 203 -1.92 -28.92 1.77
C ASP A 203 -1.23 -27.60 1.48
N VAL A 204 -1.99 -26.51 1.29
CA VAL A 204 -1.44 -25.16 1.07
C VAL A 204 -0.71 -24.64 2.31
N VAL A 205 -1.23 -24.95 3.50
CA VAL A 205 -0.60 -24.58 4.78
C VAL A 205 0.79 -25.22 4.96
N LYS A 206 1.05 -26.39 4.36
CA LYS A 206 2.37 -27.04 4.37
C LYS A 206 3.40 -26.32 3.47
N HIS A 207 2.94 -25.45 2.56
CA HIS A 207 3.76 -24.78 1.56
C HIS A 207 3.71 -23.25 1.71
N THR A 208 4.12 -22.75 2.88
CA THR A 208 4.02 -21.34 3.29
C THR A 208 4.63 -20.34 2.28
N HIS A 209 5.74 -20.69 1.63
CA HIS A 209 6.36 -19.86 0.59
C HIS A 209 5.41 -19.49 -0.56
N ARG A 210 4.47 -20.38 -0.94
CA ARG A 210 3.48 -20.08 -1.99
C ARG A 210 2.41 -19.12 -1.53
N LEU A 211 1.99 -19.21 -0.26
CA LEU A 211 1.07 -18.26 0.36
C LEU A 211 1.68 -16.87 0.43
N HIS A 212 2.97 -16.78 0.75
CA HIS A 212 3.67 -15.50 0.83
C HIS A 212 3.85 -14.87 -0.56
N ALA A 213 4.14 -15.69 -1.58
CA ALA A 213 4.18 -15.24 -2.98
C ALA A 213 2.81 -14.71 -3.44
N GLU A 214 1.74 -15.48 -3.24
CA GLU A 214 0.37 -15.08 -3.55
C GLU A 214 -0.02 -13.78 -2.83
N PHE A 215 0.30 -13.66 -1.53
CA PHE A 215 0.02 -12.47 -0.74
C PHE A 215 0.72 -11.20 -1.28
N THR A 216 1.93 -11.36 -1.82
CA THR A 216 2.72 -10.24 -2.38
C THR A 216 2.09 -9.67 -3.65
N GLU A 217 1.33 -10.47 -4.38
CA GLU A 217 0.63 -10.05 -5.60
C GLU A 217 -0.63 -9.23 -5.29
N ILE A 218 -1.22 -9.40 -4.09
CA ILE A 218 -2.45 -8.69 -3.71
C ILE A 218 -2.16 -7.20 -3.53
N PRO A 219 -2.84 -6.29 -4.26
CA PRO A 219 -2.67 -4.85 -4.07
C PRO A 219 -3.11 -4.40 -2.67
N MET A 220 -2.39 -3.45 -2.06
CA MET A 220 -2.74 -2.95 -0.71
C MET A 220 -3.95 -2.00 -0.71
N ASN A 221 -4.27 -1.35 -1.82
CA ASN A 221 -5.39 -0.41 -1.95
C ASN A 221 -5.43 0.71 -0.89
N PHE A 222 -4.26 1.17 -0.45
CA PHE A 222 -4.15 2.40 0.34
C PHE A 222 -4.52 3.59 -0.54
N ILE A 223 -5.21 4.58 0.05
CA ILE A 223 -5.56 5.82 -0.65
C ILE A 223 -4.42 6.82 -0.55
N ASP A 224 -4.27 7.66 -1.59
CA ASP A 224 -3.46 8.86 -1.46
C ASP A 224 -4.17 9.82 -0.48
N PRO A 225 -3.48 10.40 0.53
CA PRO A 225 -4.07 11.41 1.39
C PRO A 225 -4.79 12.56 0.65
N LYS A 226 -4.39 12.86 -0.59
CA LYS A 226 -5.04 13.88 -1.43
C LYS A 226 -6.46 13.49 -1.88
N GLU A 227 -6.79 12.20 -1.90
CA GLU A 227 -8.14 11.73 -2.25
C GLU A 227 -9.16 11.96 -1.12
N LEU A 228 -8.68 12.24 0.10
CA LEU A 228 -9.53 12.45 1.26
C LEU A 228 -9.74 13.95 1.49
N ASP A 229 -10.83 14.49 0.93
CA ASP A 229 -11.23 15.89 1.09
C ASP A 229 -11.89 16.16 2.47
N VAL A 230 -11.12 15.96 3.54
CA VAL A 230 -11.52 16.25 4.92
C VAL A 230 -10.39 17.04 5.61
N PRO A 231 -10.50 18.36 5.73
CA PRO A 231 -9.47 19.17 6.37
C PRO A 231 -9.12 18.66 7.79
N ASN A 232 -7.82 18.63 8.12
CA ASN A 232 -7.31 18.23 9.44
C ASN A 232 -7.65 16.79 9.89
N HIS A 233 -8.07 15.90 8.97
CA HIS A 233 -8.37 14.49 9.28
C HIS A 233 -7.21 13.78 9.99
N GLY A 234 -5.97 14.21 9.74
CA GLY A 234 -4.75 13.67 10.35
C GLY A 234 -4.75 13.72 11.89
N THR A 235 -5.48 14.65 12.51
CA THR A 235 -5.63 14.74 13.98
C THR A 235 -6.45 13.60 14.57
N LYS A 236 -7.30 12.94 13.76
CA LYS A 236 -8.15 11.82 14.15
C LYS A 236 -7.60 10.46 13.67
N ASN A 237 -6.39 10.43 13.11
CA ASN A 237 -5.76 9.23 12.59
C ASN A 237 -4.58 8.80 13.46
N ARG A 238 -4.62 7.56 13.97
CA ARG A 238 -3.51 6.98 14.74
C ARG A 238 -2.26 6.80 13.86
N TYR A 239 -2.46 6.47 12.59
CA TYR A 239 -1.39 6.30 11.60
C TYR A 239 -1.68 7.16 10.37
N LYS A 240 -0.70 7.99 9.97
CA LYS A 240 -0.86 8.96 8.87
C LYS A 240 -1.13 8.32 7.51
N THR A 241 -0.62 7.12 7.29
CA THR A 241 -0.71 6.39 6.02
C THR A 241 -1.86 5.38 5.96
N ILE A 242 -2.60 5.20 7.06
CA ILE A 242 -3.72 4.26 7.12
C ILE A 242 -4.99 5.08 7.23
N LEU A 243 -5.62 5.32 6.08
CA LEU A 243 -6.78 6.17 5.92
C LEU A 243 -7.98 5.35 5.44
N PRO A 244 -9.22 5.76 5.77
CA PRO A 244 -10.41 5.04 5.33
C PRO A 244 -10.71 5.33 3.84
N ASN A 245 -10.89 4.29 3.01
CA ASN A 245 -11.26 4.46 1.61
C ASN A 245 -12.57 5.27 1.48
N PRO A 246 -12.64 6.33 0.63
CA PRO A 246 -13.77 7.24 0.59
C PRO A 246 -15.14 6.59 0.32
N HIS A 247 -15.19 5.59 -0.54
CA HIS A 247 -16.45 4.98 -1.00
C HIS A 247 -17.15 4.13 0.07
N SER A 248 -16.42 3.64 1.06
CA SER A 248 -16.91 2.74 2.12
C SER A 248 -16.75 3.35 3.52
N ARG A 249 -16.23 4.58 3.63
CA ARG A 249 -15.98 5.21 4.93
C ARG A 249 -17.28 5.40 5.73
N VAL A 250 -17.20 5.23 7.04
CA VAL A 250 -18.31 5.58 7.93
C VAL A 250 -18.36 7.09 8.09
N ILE A 251 -19.55 7.67 7.93
CA ILE A 251 -19.78 9.12 8.07
C ILE A 251 -20.60 9.34 9.34
N LEU A 252 -20.06 10.12 10.28
CA LEU A 252 -20.76 10.46 11.51
C LEU A 252 -21.84 11.51 11.22
N LYS A 253 -23.08 11.20 11.58
CA LYS A 253 -24.22 12.11 11.42
C LYS A 253 -24.14 13.21 12.50
N SER A 254 -23.68 14.40 12.14
CA SER A 254 -23.70 15.59 12.99
C SER A 254 -24.88 16.52 12.64
N ARG A 255 -25.32 17.37 13.59
CA ARG A 255 -26.33 18.41 13.32
C ARG A 255 -25.74 19.61 12.59
N THR A 256 -24.44 19.85 12.72
CA THR A 256 -23.74 20.94 12.04
C THR A 256 -23.25 20.45 10.68
N HIS A 257 -24.07 20.67 9.64
CA HIS A 257 -23.81 20.22 8.27
C HIS A 257 -22.48 20.73 7.66
N ASN A 258 -21.82 21.72 8.27
CA ASN A 258 -20.65 22.40 7.71
C ASN A 258 -19.30 22.01 8.32
N ASP A 259 -19.23 21.13 9.33
CA ASP A 259 -17.95 20.66 9.88
C ASP A 259 -17.62 19.24 9.39
N LEU A 260 -16.83 19.17 8.30
CA LEU A 260 -16.36 17.92 7.70
C LEU A 260 -15.56 17.05 8.70
N LEU A 261 -14.81 17.66 9.62
CA LEU A 261 -14.01 16.93 10.60
C LEU A 261 -14.89 16.31 11.70
N SER A 262 -16.01 16.96 12.06
CA SER A 262 -17.00 16.36 12.98
C SER A 262 -17.68 15.12 12.41
N SER A 263 -17.79 15.05 11.07
CA SER A 263 -18.35 13.88 10.36
C SER A 263 -17.34 12.74 10.17
N TYR A 264 -16.06 13.00 10.48
CA TYR A 264 -14.96 12.09 10.19
C TYR A 264 -14.66 11.14 11.35
N ILE A 265 -14.53 9.86 11.00
CA ILE A 265 -13.93 8.81 11.81
C ILE A 265 -13.12 7.89 10.89
N ASN A 266 -11.99 7.37 11.36
CA ASN A 266 -11.18 6.41 10.61
C ASN A 266 -11.78 4.99 10.70
N ALA A 267 -12.85 4.78 9.95
CA ALA A 267 -13.58 3.52 9.89
C ALA A 267 -14.19 3.29 8.50
N ASN A 268 -14.36 2.02 8.12
CA ASN A 268 -15.01 1.61 6.88
C ASN A 268 -16.06 0.53 7.16
N TYR A 269 -17.17 0.58 6.42
CA TYR A 269 -18.05 -0.56 6.28
C TYR A 269 -17.34 -1.67 5.51
N ILE A 270 -17.48 -2.89 5.99
CA ILE A 270 -16.89 -4.08 5.37
C ILE A 270 -18.01 -5.06 5.04
N ARG A 271 -17.98 -5.58 3.82
CA ARG A 271 -18.96 -6.56 3.36
C ARG A 271 -18.68 -7.92 4.00
N GLY A 272 -19.73 -8.63 4.36
CA GLY A 272 -19.67 -9.98 4.90
C GLY A 272 -19.80 -11.05 3.83
N TYR A 273 -20.01 -12.29 4.29
CA TYR A 273 -20.28 -13.41 3.41
C TYR A 273 -21.54 -13.17 2.54
N ALA A 274 -21.51 -13.64 1.29
CA ALA A 274 -22.61 -13.55 0.33
C ALA A 274 -23.14 -12.13 0.05
N GLY A 275 -22.29 -11.10 0.20
CA GLY A 275 -22.66 -9.73 -0.15
C GLY A 275 -23.49 -9.01 0.91
N ASP A 276 -23.41 -9.44 2.18
CA ASP A 276 -23.94 -8.68 3.32
C ASP A 276 -23.22 -7.32 3.41
N ASN A 277 -23.81 -6.30 2.81
CA ASN A 277 -23.14 -5.04 2.48
C ASN A 277 -22.64 -4.23 3.69
N LYS A 278 -23.14 -4.53 4.88
CA LYS A 278 -22.77 -3.85 6.14
C LYS A 278 -22.65 -4.84 7.30
N ALA A 279 -22.05 -5.99 7.05
CA ALA A 279 -21.84 -7.00 8.08
C ALA A 279 -20.95 -6.50 9.23
N PHE A 280 -19.92 -5.72 8.88
CA PHE A 280 -18.92 -5.24 9.84
C PHE A 280 -18.55 -3.77 9.63
N ILE A 281 -17.96 -3.18 10.66
CA ILE A 281 -17.18 -1.96 10.57
C ILE A 281 -15.76 -2.26 11.04
N ALA A 282 -14.77 -1.99 10.18
CA ALA A 282 -13.36 -2.02 10.56
C ALA A 282 -12.89 -0.60 10.92
N THR A 283 -12.36 -0.43 12.12
CA THR A 283 -11.91 0.88 12.61
C THR A 283 -10.57 0.78 13.34
N GLN A 284 -9.85 1.90 13.45
CA GLN A 284 -8.68 1.99 14.32
C GLN A 284 -9.06 1.92 15.81
N GLY A 285 -8.10 1.58 16.65
CA GLY A 285 -8.25 1.69 18.10
C GLY A 285 -8.40 3.16 18.51
N PRO A 286 -9.44 3.54 19.28
CA PRO A 286 -9.69 4.94 19.63
C PRO A 286 -8.46 5.67 20.16
N LEU A 287 -8.38 6.96 19.83
CA LEU A 287 -7.49 7.95 20.41
C LEU A 287 -8.26 8.73 21.48
N VAL A 288 -7.56 9.45 22.36
CA VAL A 288 -8.17 10.29 23.40
C VAL A 288 -9.23 11.24 22.80
N ASN A 289 -8.91 11.87 21.68
CA ASN A 289 -9.78 12.82 20.98
C ASN A 289 -10.83 12.18 20.06
N THR A 290 -10.87 10.85 19.91
CA THR A 290 -11.84 10.14 19.06
C THR A 290 -12.72 9.16 19.84
N VAL A 291 -12.65 9.13 21.17
CA VAL A 291 -13.51 8.26 22.00
C VAL A 291 -15.00 8.62 21.81
N ASN A 292 -15.32 9.91 21.80
CA ASN A 292 -16.70 10.39 21.58
C ASN A 292 -17.21 10.01 20.18
N ASP A 293 -16.35 10.15 19.17
CA ASP A 293 -16.65 9.77 17.79
C ASP A 293 -16.93 8.25 17.68
N PHE A 294 -16.15 7.44 18.37
CA PHE A 294 -16.30 5.99 18.40
C PHE A 294 -17.64 5.55 19.02
N TRP A 295 -18.02 6.12 20.16
CA TRP A 295 -19.32 5.82 20.78
C TRP A 295 -20.49 6.36 19.98
N TRP A 296 -20.33 7.51 19.33
CA TRP A 296 -21.33 8.03 18.41
C TRP A 296 -21.50 7.13 17.19
N MET A 297 -20.42 6.58 16.64
CA MET A 297 -20.46 5.54 15.59
C MET A 297 -21.22 4.31 16.07
N ALA A 298 -20.85 3.73 17.22
CA ALA A 298 -21.52 2.55 17.77
C ALA A 298 -23.02 2.79 18.00
N TRP A 299 -23.38 3.98 18.47
CA TRP A 299 -24.76 4.40 18.60
C TRP A 299 -25.46 4.53 17.24
N GLN A 300 -24.97 5.36 16.32
CA GLN A 300 -25.70 5.66 15.07
C GLN A 300 -25.88 4.43 14.17
N GLU A 301 -24.94 3.48 14.22
CA GLU A 301 -24.96 2.26 13.41
C GLU A 301 -25.73 1.13 14.10
N GLU A 302 -26.25 1.37 15.31
CA GLU A 302 -26.98 0.37 16.10
C GLU A 302 -26.16 -0.91 16.29
N ALA A 303 -24.86 -0.74 16.54
CA ALA A 303 -23.92 -1.85 16.60
C ALA A 303 -24.25 -2.80 17.76
N PRO A 304 -24.52 -4.08 17.50
CA PRO A 304 -24.85 -5.04 18.55
C PRO A 304 -23.61 -5.55 19.29
N VAL A 305 -22.45 -5.56 18.62
CA VAL A 305 -21.21 -6.15 19.12
C VAL A 305 -20.01 -5.29 18.75
N ILE A 306 -19.06 -5.16 19.70
CA ILE A 306 -17.71 -4.64 19.48
C ILE A 306 -16.70 -5.76 19.79
N VAL A 307 -15.75 -5.98 18.88
CA VAL A 307 -14.63 -6.90 19.05
C VAL A 307 -13.31 -6.11 19.03
N MET A 308 -12.61 -6.11 20.16
CA MET A 308 -11.33 -5.47 20.36
C MET A 308 -10.22 -6.52 20.40
N ILE A 309 -9.30 -6.49 19.43
CA ILE A 309 -8.23 -7.48 19.26
C ILE A 309 -6.87 -6.83 19.48
N THR A 310 -6.69 -6.17 20.62
CA THR A 310 -5.43 -5.51 20.99
C THR A 310 -5.35 -5.28 22.49
N LYS A 311 -4.14 -5.24 23.04
CA LYS A 311 -3.91 -4.64 24.35
C LYS A 311 -3.97 -3.11 24.23
N LEU A 312 -4.16 -2.41 25.34
CA LEU A 312 -4.10 -0.94 25.38
C LEU A 312 -2.68 -0.45 25.06
N LYS A 313 -1.70 -1.13 25.65
CA LYS A 313 -0.27 -0.90 25.43
C LYS A 313 0.41 -2.24 25.18
N GLU A 314 1.32 -2.23 24.21
CA GLU A 314 2.27 -3.32 23.98
C GLU A 314 3.67 -2.73 24.19
N LYS A 315 4.48 -2.56 23.15
CA LYS A 315 5.67 -1.69 23.25
C LYS A 315 5.29 -0.21 23.33
N ASN A 316 4.36 0.18 22.45
CA ASN A 316 3.80 1.53 22.35
C ASN A 316 2.31 1.50 22.69
N GLU A 317 1.69 2.67 22.85
CA GLU A 317 0.23 2.77 22.95
C GLU A 317 -0.42 2.29 21.65
N LYS A 318 -1.34 1.32 21.78
CA LYS A 318 -2.07 0.73 20.66
C LYS A 318 -3.53 1.16 20.65
N CYS A 319 -4.11 1.43 21.82
CA CYS A 319 -5.49 1.87 22.00
C CYS A 319 -5.64 2.54 23.37
N VAL A 320 -6.43 3.62 23.45
CA VAL A 320 -6.81 4.18 24.76
C VAL A 320 -7.92 3.36 25.41
N LEU A 321 -8.04 3.41 26.73
CA LEU A 321 -9.21 2.88 27.43
C LEU A 321 -10.42 3.75 27.08
N TYR A 322 -11.37 3.21 26.33
CA TYR A 322 -12.52 3.97 25.83
C TYR A 322 -13.85 3.59 26.48
N TRP A 323 -13.88 2.59 27.36
CA TRP A 323 -15.06 2.21 28.13
C TRP A 323 -14.87 2.54 29.62
N PRO A 324 -15.95 2.78 30.37
CA PRO A 324 -15.86 3.12 31.79
C PRO A 324 -15.76 1.85 32.65
N GLU A 325 -15.38 1.98 33.92
CA GLU A 325 -15.46 0.85 34.87
C GLU A 325 -16.92 0.49 35.20
N LYS A 326 -17.78 1.50 35.36
CA LYS A 326 -19.22 1.31 35.67
C LYS A 326 -20.13 2.19 34.81
N ARG A 327 -19.86 3.50 34.78
CA ARG A 327 -20.64 4.49 34.02
C ARG A 327 -19.73 5.56 33.44
N GLY A 328 -19.95 5.93 32.19
CA GLY A 328 -19.21 6.99 31.50
C GLY A 328 -20.11 7.73 30.51
N ILE A 329 -19.87 9.02 30.33
CA ILE A 329 -20.59 9.85 29.35
C ILE A 329 -19.58 10.31 28.29
N TYR A 330 -19.86 9.98 27.03
CA TYR A 330 -19.00 10.27 25.89
C TYR A 330 -19.79 11.09 24.87
N GLY A 331 -19.67 12.41 24.97
CA GLY A 331 -20.54 13.33 24.22
C GLY A 331 -22.02 13.14 24.62
N LYS A 332 -22.84 12.62 23.70
CA LYS A 332 -24.27 12.37 23.92
C LYS A 332 -24.61 10.95 24.34
N VAL A 333 -23.63 10.05 24.27
CA VAL A 333 -23.82 8.63 24.53
C VAL A 333 -23.33 8.33 25.94
N GLU A 334 -24.25 7.92 26.81
CA GLU A 334 -23.92 7.33 28.09
C GLU A 334 -23.71 5.83 27.93
N VAL A 335 -22.63 5.31 28.51
CA VAL A 335 -22.24 3.90 28.47
C VAL A 335 -22.25 3.37 29.90
N LEU A 336 -23.02 2.31 30.13
CA LEU A 336 -23.11 1.60 31.40
C LEU A 336 -22.54 0.19 31.23
N VAL A 337 -21.71 -0.25 32.17
CA VAL A 337 -21.24 -1.64 32.23
C VAL A 337 -22.17 -2.40 33.17
N ASN A 338 -22.95 -3.33 32.61
CA ASN A 338 -23.93 -4.11 33.38
C ASN A 338 -23.28 -5.34 34.02
N SER A 339 -22.40 -6.02 33.28
CA SER A 339 -21.70 -7.22 33.75
C SER A 339 -20.38 -7.40 33.00
N VAL A 340 -19.43 -8.06 33.65
CA VAL A 340 -18.12 -8.43 33.08
C VAL A 340 -17.95 -9.94 33.25
N GLY A 341 -17.56 -10.63 32.19
CA GLY A 341 -17.21 -12.05 32.21
C GLY A 341 -15.75 -12.23 31.80
N GLU A 342 -14.97 -12.93 32.62
CA GLU A 342 -13.55 -13.18 32.38
C GLU A 342 -13.35 -14.61 31.86
N PHE A 343 -12.68 -14.72 30.72
CA PHE A 343 -12.26 -15.98 30.12
C PHE A 343 -10.75 -15.96 29.93
N GLU A 344 -10.14 -17.13 29.71
CA GLU A 344 -8.68 -17.29 29.61
C GLU A 344 -8.05 -16.34 28.58
N HIS A 345 -8.70 -16.15 27.43
CA HIS A 345 -8.13 -15.40 26.29
C HIS A 345 -8.83 -14.07 25.98
N TYR A 346 -9.99 -13.83 26.58
CA TYR A 346 -10.77 -12.61 26.36
C TYR A 346 -11.65 -12.24 27.54
N THR A 347 -11.98 -10.95 27.64
CA THR A 347 -12.98 -10.44 28.58
C THR A 347 -14.22 -10.01 27.83
N THR A 348 -15.40 -10.31 28.36
CA THR A 348 -16.68 -9.87 27.82
C THR A 348 -17.30 -8.81 28.72
N ARG A 349 -18.02 -7.85 28.14
CA ARG A 349 -18.84 -6.89 28.89
C ARG A 349 -20.20 -6.76 28.23
N ARG A 350 -21.26 -6.82 29.04
CA ARG A 350 -22.59 -6.40 28.61
C ARG A 350 -22.73 -4.92 28.90
N LEU A 351 -22.91 -4.14 27.86
CA LEU A 351 -23.02 -2.69 27.93
C LEU A 351 -24.44 -2.24 27.62
N THR A 352 -24.86 -1.17 28.30
CA THR A 352 -26.07 -0.42 27.94
C THR A 352 -25.66 0.96 27.45
N LEU A 353 -25.99 1.27 26.21
CA LEU A 353 -25.87 2.60 25.63
C LEU A 353 -27.18 3.37 25.83
N LYS A 354 -27.09 4.63 26.26
CA LYS A 354 -28.22 5.55 26.38
C LYS A 354 -27.93 6.84 25.63
N CYS A 355 -28.89 7.33 24.85
CA CYS A 355 -28.84 8.64 24.23
C CYS A 355 -30.27 9.20 24.12
N GLY A 356 -30.53 10.30 24.81
CA GLY A 356 -31.90 10.81 24.99
C GLY A 356 -32.78 9.77 25.68
N ASN A 357 -33.93 9.45 25.09
CA ASN A 357 -34.90 8.49 25.64
C ASN A 357 -34.70 7.06 25.10
N GLN A 358 -33.69 6.83 24.28
CA GLN A 358 -33.43 5.52 23.69
C GLN A 358 -32.33 4.80 24.47
N THR A 359 -32.48 3.48 24.58
CA THR A 359 -31.53 2.58 25.23
C THR A 359 -31.25 1.41 24.31
N ARG A 360 -29.99 0.99 24.24
CA ARG A 360 -29.53 -0.14 23.40
C ARG A 360 -28.57 -1.02 24.17
N GLU A 361 -28.68 -2.33 24.00
CA GLU A 361 -27.69 -3.27 24.52
C GLU A 361 -26.55 -3.45 23.50
N LEU A 362 -25.34 -3.61 24.01
CA LEU A 362 -24.15 -3.87 23.20
C LEU A 362 -23.25 -4.88 23.93
N LEU A 363 -22.73 -5.87 23.21
CA LEU A 363 -21.71 -6.79 23.73
C LEU A 363 -20.31 -6.32 23.34
N HIS A 364 -19.41 -6.24 24.31
CA HIS A 364 -18.01 -5.88 24.08
C HIS A 364 -17.12 -7.07 24.40
N TYR A 365 -16.32 -7.49 23.41
CA TYR A 365 -15.32 -8.54 23.55
C TYR A 365 -13.93 -7.93 23.47
N TRP A 366 -13.10 -8.23 24.46
CA TRP A 366 -11.71 -7.77 24.52
C TRP A 366 -10.76 -8.97 24.50
N TYR A 367 -10.22 -9.28 23.33
CA TYR A 367 -9.25 -10.35 23.12
C TYR A 367 -7.82 -9.82 23.31
N THR A 368 -7.12 -10.37 24.30
CA THR A 368 -5.81 -9.87 24.75
C THR A 368 -4.65 -10.82 24.44
N SER A 369 -4.94 -12.05 24.02
CA SER A 369 -3.94 -13.08 23.74
C SER A 369 -3.28 -12.97 22.36
N TRP A 370 -3.63 -11.98 21.52
CA TRP A 370 -2.96 -11.79 20.22
C TRP A 370 -1.59 -11.10 20.41
N PRO A 371 -0.46 -11.73 20.05
CA PRO A 371 0.86 -11.15 20.26
C PRO A 371 1.20 -10.02 19.26
N ASP A 372 2.02 -9.05 19.69
CA ASP A 372 2.42 -7.93 18.83
C ASP A 372 3.33 -8.41 17.69
N HIS A 373 3.04 -7.98 16.46
CA HIS A 373 3.74 -8.35 15.22
C HIS A 373 3.87 -9.86 14.94
N LYS A 374 3.02 -10.69 15.55
CA LYS A 374 2.97 -12.14 15.33
C LYS A 374 1.53 -12.62 15.21
N THR A 375 1.37 -13.90 14.95
CA THR A 375 0.10 -14.63 14.97
C THR A 375 -0.01 -15.42 16.27
N PRO A 376 -1.22 -15.68 16.79
CA PRO A 376 -1.42 -16.57 17.94
C PRO A 376 -0.85 -17.97 17.65
N ASP A 377 -0.25 -18.61 18.65
CA ASP A 377 0.29 -19.97 18.54
C ASP A 377 -0.81 -21.03 18.30
N SER A 378 -2.06 -20.71 18.67
CA SER A 378 -3.24 -21.52 18.40
C SER A 378 -4.37 -20.65 17.85
N ALA A 379 -5.04 -21.15 16.82
CA ALA A 379 -6.24 -20.53 16.26
C ALA A 379 -7.51 -20.82 17.08
N LEU A 380 -7.48 -21.79 18.01
CA LEU A 380 -8.67 -22.24 18.74
C LEU A 380 -9.36 -21.11 19.55
N PRO A 381 -8.64 -20.27 20.32
CA PRO A 381 -9.27 -19.19 21.08
C PRO A 381 -9.97 -18.18 20.18
N LEU A 382 -9.41 -17.95 18.99
CA LEU A 382 -9.98 -17.03 18.01
C LEU A 382 -11.27 -17.61 17.40
N LEU A 383 -11.28 -18.90 17.05
CA LEU A 383 -12.46 -19.59 16.55
C LEU A 383 -13.59 -19.64 17.58
N GLN A 384 -13.26 -19.87 18.86
CA GLN A 384 -14.22 -19.80 19.96
C GLN A 384 -14.83 -18.40 20.09
N LEU A 385 -13.99 -17.36 20.08
CA LEU A 385 -14.46 -15.98 20.09
C LEU A 385 -15.39 -15.67 18.92
N MET A 386 -15.08 -16.15 17.71
CA MET A 386 -15.92 -15.96 16.52
C MET A 386 -17.29 -16.60 16.67
N ALA A 387 -17.37 -17.81 17.23
CA ALA A 387 -18.63 -18.48 17.51
C ALA A 387 -19.49 -17.69 18.51
N GLU A 388 -18.87 -17.20 19.59
CA GLU A 388 -19.53 -16.34 20.58
C GLU A 388 -20.04 -15.02 19.98
N VAL A 389 -19.23 -14.37 19.15
CA VAL A 389 -19.62 -13.13 18.45
C VAL A 389 -20.79 -13.37 17.50
N GLU A 390 -20.81 -14.49 16.77
CA GLU A 390 -21.92 -14.82 15.87
C GLU A 390 -23.20 -15.18 16.64
N ASN A 391 -23.08 -15.82 17.81
CA ASN A 391 -24.21 -16.05 18.72
C ASN A 391 -24.76 -14.73 19.26
N GLY A 392 -23.89 -13.84 19.74
CA GLY A 392 -24.26 -12.51 20.20
C GLY A 392 -24.92 -11.66 19.11
N ARG A 393 -24.39 -11.72 17.88
CA ARG A 393 -24.97 -11.03 16.72
C ARG A 393 -26.37 -11.55 16.38
N ARG A 394 -26.59 -12.88 16.40
CA ARG A 394 -27.90 -13.49 16.11
C ARG A 394 -28.93 -13.24 17.21
N ALA A 395 -28.50 -13.16 18.46
CA ALA A 395 -29.38 -12.90 19.60
C ALA A 395 -29.74 -11.42 19.76
N ALA A 396 -28.97 -10.51 19.16
CA ALA A 396 -29.20 -9.08 19.28
C ALA A 396 -30.44 -8.63 18.52
N ALA A 397 -31.23 -7.74 19.13
CA ALA A 397 -32.38 -7.12 18.48
C ALA A 397 -31.98 -6.08 17.42
N ALA A 398 -30.76 -5.53 17.50
CA ALA A 398 -30.25 -4.52 16.58
C ALA A 398 -29.56 -5.17 15.35
N PRO A 399 -29.94 -4.82 14.12
CA PRO A 399 -29.39 -5.41 12.90
C PRO A 399 -28.07 -4.76 12.43
N GLY A 400 -27.46 -3.92 13.27
CA GLY A 400 -26.29 -3.12 12.89
C GLY A 400 -25.01 -3.94 12.64
N PRO A 401 -23.99 -3.34 12.01
CA PRO A 401 -22.69 -3.96 11.79
C PRO A 401 -21.98 -4.30 13.11
N VAL A 402 -21.24 -5.41 13.12
CA VAL A 402 -20.29 -5.71 14.20
C VAL A 402 -19.05 -4.82 14.03
N ILE A 403 -18.72 -4.03 15.05
CA ILE A 403 -17.53 -3.18 15.03
C ILE A 403 -16.33 -4.02 15.44
N ILE A 404 -15.27 -4.02 14.64
CA ILE A 404 -14.05 -4.77 14.90
C ILE A 404 -12.87 -3.81 14.81
N HIS A 405 -12.02 -3.81 15.83
CA HIS A 405 -10.86 -2.94 15.86
C HIS A 405 -9.64 -3.62 16.49
N CYS A 406 -8.47 -3.16 16.06
CA CYS A 406 -7.20 -3.43 16.73
C CYS A 406 -6.53 -2.08 17.01
N SER A 407 -5.25 -1.91 16.66
CA SER A 407 -4.60 -0.60 16.72
C SER A 407 -4.84 0.20 15.44
N ALA A 408 -4.40 -0.30 14.28
CA ALA A 408 -4.60 0.35 12.98
C ALA A 408 -5.95 0.04 12.31
N GLY A 409 -6.63 -1.03 12.77
CA GLY A 409 -7.89 -1.48 12.20
C GLY A 409 -7.77 -2.17 10.85
N ILE A 410 -6.62 -2.79 10.54
CA ILE A 410 -6.40 -3.49 9.26
C ILE A 410 -5.72 -4.86 9.37
N GLY A 411 -4.70 -5.04 10.21
CA GLY A 411 -4.00 -6.34 10.36
C GLY A 411 -4.85 -7.41 11.07
N ARG A 412 -4.83 -7.42 12.41
CA ARG A 412 -5.62 -8.36 13.24
C ARG A 412 -7.12 -8.29 12.95
N THR A 413 -7.63 -7.08 12.71
CA THR A 413 -9.01 -6.84 12.26
C THR A 413 -9.31 -7.56 10.95
N GLY A 414 -8.41 -7.48 9.97
CA GLY A 414 -8.51 -8.20 8.70
C GLY A 414 -8.50 -9.72 8.89
N CYS A 415 -7.59 -10.25 9.71
CA CYS A 415 -7.56 -11.69 10.00
C CYS A 415 -8.89 -12.17 10.61
N PHE A 416 -9.41 -11.45 11.61
CA PHE A 416 -10.67 -11.84 12.25
C PHE A 416 -11.83 -11.84 11.25
N ILE A 417 -11.98 -10.80 10.44
CA ILE A 417 -13.07 -10.72 9.47
C ILE A 417 -12.89 -11.80 8.38
N ALA A 418 -11.67 -11.98 7.86
CA ALA A 418 -11.38 -12.96 6.82
C ALA A 418 -11.68 -14.39 7.29
N THR A 419 -11.21 -14.77 8.48
CA THR A 419 -11.50 -16.08 9.06
C THR A 419 -13.01 -16.24 9.31
N THR A 420 -13.71 -15.21 9.80
CA THR A 420 -15.17 -15.27 10.01
C THR A 420 -15.92 -15.53 8.70
N ILE A 421 -15.56 -14.83 7.62
CA ILE A 421 -16.15 -15.04 6.29
C ILE A 421 -15.78 -16.42 5.74
N GLY A 422 -14.54 -16.85 5.92
CA GLY A 422 -14.04 -18.16 5.47
C GLY A 422 -14.75 -19.32 6.17
N CYS A 423 -14.97 -19.25 7.49
CA CYS A 423 -15.74 -20.24 8.22
C CYS A 423 -17.17 -20.35 7.67
N LYS A 424 -17.83 -19.21 7.38
CA LYS A 424 -19.17 -19.21 6.76
C LYS A 424 -19.16 -19.79 5.34
N GLN A 425 -18.12 -19.51 4.55
CA GLN A 425 -17.94 -20.12 3.23
C GLN A 425 -17.83 -21.64 3.33
N LEU A 426 -17.00 -22.15 4.25
CA LEU A 426 -16.84 -23.58 4.49
C LEU A 426 -18.14 -24.23 4.95
N GLN A 427 -18.85 -23.64 5.91
CA GLN A 427 -20.15 -24.14 6.38
C GLN A 427 -21.19 -24.22 5.27
N ALA A 428 -21.26 -23.20 4.40
CA ALA A 428 -22.32 -23.10 3.40
C ALA A 428 -22.01 -23.88 2.10
N LYS A 429 -20.73 -23.98 1.70
CA LYS A 429 -20.33 -24.51 0.39
C LYS A 429 -19.33 -25.66 0.45
N GLY A 430 -18.75 -25.95 1.61
CA GLY A 430 -17.65 -26.90 1.74
C GLY A 430 -16.35 -26.46 1.05
N LEU A 431 -16.27 -25.20 0.60
CA LEU A 431 -15.13 -24.61 -0.11
C LEU A 431 -14.83 -23.23 0.47
N VAL A 432 -13.58 -22.76 0.36
CA VAL A 432 -13.18 -21.42 0.80
C VAL A 432 -12.24 -20.76 -0.20
N ASP A 433 -12.36 -19.45 -0.35
CA ASP A 433 -11.47 -18.66 -1.19
C ASP A 433 -10.89 -17.48 -0.39
N VAL A 434 -9.76 -17.76 0.26
CA VAL A 434 -9.07 -16.79 1.11
C VAL A 434 -8.50 -15.62 0.29
N LEU A 435 -8.10 -15.88 -0.97
CA LEU A 435 -7.60 -14.86 -1.88
C LEU A 435 -8.70 -13.85 -2.23
N SER A 436 -9.87 -14.33 -2.67
CA SER A 436 -11.02 -13.47 -3.00
C SER A 436 -11.54 -12.74 -1.76
N ILE A 437 -11.62 -13.41 -0.61
CA ILE A 437 -11.97 -12.76 0.67
C ILE A 437 -11.01 -11.60 0.96
N THR A 438 -9.71 -11.84 0.87
CA THR A 438 -8.70 -10.80 1.16
C THR A 438 -8.78 -9.64 0.17
N CYS A 439 -9.02 -9.93 -1.12
CA CYS A 439 -9.22 -8.92 -2.14
C CYS A 439 -10.46 -8.06 -1.86
N GLN A 440 -11.58 -8.68 -1.48
CA GLN A 440 -12.80 -7.97 -1.08
C GLN A 440 -12.56 -7.07 0.14
N LEU A 441 -11.87 -7.58 1.16
CA LEU A 441 -11.55 -6.79 2.35
C LEU A 441 -10.66 -5.59 2.02
N ARG A 442 -9.67 -5.75 1.13
CA ARG A 442 -8.81 -4.65 0.69
C ARG A 442 -9.52 -3.64 -0.21
N ALA A 443 -10.50 -4.09 -1.00
CA ALA A 443 -11.39 -3.20 -1.73
C ALA A 443 -12.21 -2.34 -0.75
N ASP A 444 -12.71 -2.93 0.34
CA ASP A 444 -13.53 -2.23 1.34
C ASP A 444 -12.68 -1.32 2.25
N ARG A 445 -11.49 -1.76 2.67
CA ARG A 445 -10.53 -0.98 3.46
C ARG A 445 -9.09 -1.36 3.10
N GLY A 446 -8.29 -0.38 2.68
CA GLY A 446 -6.92 -0.57 2.26
C GLY A 446 -6.03 -1.20 3.35
N GLY A 447 -5.27 -2.21 2.96
CA GLY A 447 -4.27 -2.88 3.78
C GLY A 447 -4.82 -3.92 4.77
N MET A 448 -6.09 -4.31 4.64
CA MET A 448 -6.65 -5.44 5.39
C MET A 448 -5.79 -6.70 5.19
N ILE A 449 -5.41 -7.33 6.31
CA ILE A 449 -4.33 -8.33 6.42
C ILE A 449 -2.99 -7.72 5.97
N GLN A 450 -2.13 -7.39 6.94
CA GLN A 450 -0.95 -6.57 6.71
C GLN A 450 0.31 -7.35 6.34
N THR A 451 0.45 -8.60 6.78
CA THR A 451 1.68 -9.39 6.59
C THR A 451 1.38 -10.78 6.04
N ALA A 452 2.39 -11.41 5.44
CA ALA A 452 2.25 -12.75 4.88
C ALA A 452 1.97 -13.80 5.97
N GLU A 453 2.53 -13.61 7.17
CA GLU A 453 2.28 -14.47 8.34
C GLU A 453 0.82 -14.35 8.79
N GLN A 454 0.24 -13.16 8.74
CA GLN A 454 -1.18 -12.96 9.04
C GLN A 454 -2.08 -13.66 8.01
N TYR A 455 -1.71 -13.63 6.72
CA TYR A 455 -2.41 -14.33 5.66
C TYR A 455 -2.31 -15.85 5.81
N GLU A 456 -1.11 -16.34 6.16
CA GLU A 456 -0.85 -17.73 6.50
C GLU A 456 -1.68 -18.18 7.71
N PHE A 457 -1.75 -17.38 8.76
CA PHE A 457 -2.54 -17.67 9.94
C PHE A 457 -4.04 -17.79 9.65
N VAL A 458 -4.59 -17.00 8.73
CA VAL A 458 -5.98 -17.17 8.29
C VAL A 458 -6.19 -18.57 7.70
N HIS A 459 -5.24 -19.08 6.90
CA HIS A 459 -5.31 -20.45 6.37
C HIS A 459 -5.21 -21.50 7.48
N HIS A 460 -4.25 -21.37 8.41
CA HIS A 460 -4.15 -22.26 9.58
C HIS A 460 -5.45 -22.29 10.40
N ALA A 461 -6.05 -21.13 10.66
CA ALA A 461 -7.30 -21.03 11.40
C ALA A 461 -8.46 -21.73 10.69
N LEU A 462 -8.55 -21.60 9.37
CA LEU A 462 -9.58 -22.28 8.57
C LEU A 462 -9.32 -23.79 8.49
N THR A 463 -8.07 -24.24 8.43
CA THR A 463 -7.70 -25.67 8.52
C THR A 463 -8.14 -26.27 9.85
N HIS A 464 -7.87 -25.58 10.97
CA HIS A 464 -8.36 -26.00 12.29
C HIS A 464 -9.88 -26.04 12.36
N TYR A 465 -10.55 -25.08 11.72
CA TYR A 465 -12.00 -25.04 11.67
C TYR A 465 -12.59 -26.25 10.92
N VAL A 466 -12.02 -26.61 9.76
CA VAL A 466 -12.39 -27.81 9.00
C VAL A 466 -12.21 -29.09 9.82
N ALA A 467 -11.09 -29.21 10.55
CA ALA A 467 -10.83 -30.39 11.37
C ALA A 467 -11.95 -30.60 12.41
N ARG A 468 -12.42 -29.52 13.04
CA ARG A 468 -13.53 -29.57 14.01
C ARG A 468 -14.87 -29.95 13.37
N LEU A 469 -15.18 -29.43 12.18
CA LEU A 469 -16.39 -29.83 11.47
C LEU A 469 -16.42 -31.34 11.14
N SER A 470 -15.26 -31.91 10.79
CA SER A 470 -15.13 -33.35 10.52
C SER A 470 -15.32 -34.19 11.79
N GLU A 471 -14.81 -33.73 12.94
CA GLU A 471 -15.02 -34.38 14.23
C GLU A 471 -16.50 -34.35 14.67
N GLU A 472 -17.17 -33.21 14.47
CA GLU A 472 -18.60 -33.04 14.79
C GLU A 472 -19.52 -33.84 13.85
N ALA A 473 -19.12 -34.08 12.60
CA ALA A 473 -19.89 -34.88 11.63
C ALA A 473 -19.66 -36.40 11.77
N GLY A 474 -18.59 -36.81 12.46
CA GLY A 474 -18.27 -38.22 12.76
C GLY A 474 -18.83 -38.71 14.10
N GLN A 475 -19.41 -37.81 14.90
CA GLN A 475 -20.20 -38.08 16.11
C GLN A 475 -21.69 -38.09 15.77
#